data_AF-A0A0F9MT06-F1
#
_entry.id   AF-A0A0F9MT06-F1
#
_cell.length_a   1.000
_cell.length_b   1.000
_cell.length_c   1.000
_cell.angle_alpha   90.00
_cell.angle_beta   90.00
_cell.angle_gamma   90.00
#
_symmetry.space_group_name_H-M   'P 1'
#
loop_
_entity.id
_entity.type
_entity.pdbx_description
1 polymer ?
#
loop_
_entity_poly.entity_id
_entity_poly.type
_entity_poly.pdbx_seq_one_letter_code
_entity_poly.pdbx_strand_id
1 'polypeptide(L)'
;MLIKGREVSEETASLALEEYFKNHPESHSFRAGDVIECHNRLELRLIVRSPQGTLFAIDPDGDIRCEGQIKFRYNTYRKIGRLREYLKKGN
;
A
#
# COMPACT_ATOMS: atom_id res chain seq x y z
N MET A 1 -29.77 -12.44 -18.40
CA MET A 1 -28.91 -12.48 -17.19
C MET A 1 -27.66 -11.65 -17.48
N LEU A 2 -27.54 -10.47 -16.85
CA LEU A 2 -26.39 -9.55 -16.80
C LEU A 2 -26.64 -8.67 -15.55
N ILE A 3 -25.75 -8.67 -14.57
CA ILE A 3 -25.89 -7.81 -13.37
C ILE A 3 -25.50 -6.39 -13.81
N LYS A 4 -26.48 -5.50 -14.06
CA LYS A 4 -26.22 -4.13 -14.52
C LYS A 4 -25.98 -3.20 -13.33
N GLY A 5 -24.71 -3.15 -12.92
CA GLY A 5 -24.18 -2.21 -11.93
C GLY A 5 -24.23 -0.76 -12.43
N ARG A 6 -24.54 0.15 -11.50
CA ARG A 6 -24.57 1.60 -11.70
C ARG A 6 -23.17 2.08 -12.10
N GLU A 7 -23.05 2.77 -13.23
CA GLU A 7 -21.85 3.54 -13.56
C GLU A 7 -21.67 4.60 -12.47
N VAL A 8 -20.60 4.47 -11.69
CA VAL A 8 -20.22 5.48 -10.69
C VAL A 8 -19.56 6.63 -11.45
N SER A 9 -20.01 7.87 -11.24
CA SER A 9 -19.39 9.02 -11.88
C SER A 9 -17.95 9.21 -11.38
N GLU A 10 -17.08 9.74 -12.25
CA GLU A 10 -15.69 10.05 -11.89
C GLU A 10 -15.60 10.99 -10.68
N GLU A 11 -16.55 11.92 -10.56
CA GLU A 11 -16.69 12.81 -9.40
C GLU A 11 -16.99 12.05 -8.11
N THR A 12 -17.88 11.06 -8.15
CA THR A 12 -18.22 10.23 -6.97
C THR A 12 -17.02 9.38 -6.55
N ALA A 13 -16.29 8.82 -7.50
CA ALA A 13 -15.05 8.09 -7.23
C ALA A 13 -13.98 9.01 -6.63
N SER A 14 -13.85 10.23 -7.13
CA SER A 14 -12.88 11.22 -6.65
C SER A 14 -13.18 11.68 -5.22
N LEU A 15 -14.46 11.97 -4.91
CA LEU A 15 -14.89 12.33 -3.55
C LEU A 15 -14.68 11.18 -2.56
N ALA A 16 -15.03 9.95 -2.95
CA ALA A 16 -14.79 8.77 -2.11
C ALA A 16 -13.29 8.56 -1.87
N LEU A 17 -12.45 8.80 -2.88
CA LEU A 17 -10.99 8.76 -2.75
C LEU A 17 -10.48 9.87 -1.83
N GLU A 18 -10.92 11.12 -1.98
CA GLU A 18 -10.53 12.23 -1.10
C GLU A 18 -10.91 11.96 0.36
N GLU A 19 -12.12 11.47 0.60
CA GLU A 19 -12.59 11.14 1.95
C GLU A 19 -11.80 9.98 2.56
N TYR A 20 -11.49 8.96 1.76
CA TYR A 20 -10.59 7.88 2.15
C TYR A 20 -9.18 8.40 2.48
N PHE A 21 -8.62 9.28 1.64
CA PHE A 21 -7.28 9.87 1.84
C PHE A 21 -7.21 10.75 3.08
N LYS A 22 -8.28 11.50 3.37
CA LYS A 22 -8.38 12.36 4.55
C LYS A 22 -8.42 11.56 5.85
N ASN A 23 -9.11 10.41 5.83
CA ASN A 23 -9.35 9.61 7.02
C ASN A 23 -8.26 8.55 7.29
N HIS A 24 -7.40 8.23 6.31
CA HIS A 24 -6.33 7.22 6.46
C HIS A 24 -4.94 7.70 5.97
N PRO A 25 -4.39 8.80 6.52
CA PRO A 25 -3.13 9.39 6.08
C PRO A 25 -1.91 8.46 6.29
N GLU A 26 -1.96 7.56 7.28
CA GLU A 26 -0.90 6.57 7.53
C GLU A 26 -0.70 5.58 6.37
N SER A 27 -1.72 5.35 5.54
CA SER A 27 -1.69 4.48 4.36
C SER A 27 -0.91 5.07 3.19
N HIS A 28 -0.46 6.32 3.27
CA HIS A 28 0.27 6.98 2.17
C HIS A 28 1.66 7.44 2.58
N SER A 29 1.92 7.56 3.88
CA SER A 29 3.23 7.95 4.41
C SER A 29 4.08 6.74 4.81
N PHE A 30 4.45 5.93 3.81
CA PHE A 30 5.32 4.77 3.98
C PHE A 30 6.77 5.14 4.30
N ARG A 31 7.40 4.34 5.17
CA ARG A 31 8.81 4.42 5.54
C ARG A 31 9.47 3.06 5.40
N ALA A 32 10.80 3.06 5.26
CA ALA A 32 11.58 1.84 5.31
C ALA A 32 11.30 1.05 6.61
N GLY A 33 11.11 -0.25 6.48
CA GLY A 33 10.72 -1.14 7.57
C GLY A 33 9.22 -1.20 7.84
N ASP A 34 8.38 -0.43 7.15
CA ASP A 34 6.93 -0.62 7.21
C ASP A 34 6.55 -1.91 6.45
N VAL A 35 5.65 -2.69 7.05
CA VAL A 35 5.03 -3.86 6.42
C VAL A 35 3.67 -3.44 5.89
N ILE A 36 3.41 -3.78 4.65
CA ILE A 36 2.23 -3.36 3.92
C ILE A 36 1.52 -4.57 3.33
N GLU A 37 0.21 -4.44 3.12
CA GLU A 37 -0.64 -5.40 2.43
C GLU A 37 -1.16 -4.77 1.15
N CYS A 38 -1.09 -5.51 0.04
CA CYS A 38 -1.71 -5.12 -1.23
C CYS A 38 -3.18 -5.54 -1.27
N HIS A 39 -4.13 -4.59 -1.29
CA HIS A 39 -5.57 -4.90 -1.26
C HIS A 39 -6.03 -5.85 -2.38
N ASN A 40 -5.41 -5.79 -3.55
CA ASN A 40 -5.85 -6.59 -4.71
C ASN A 40 -5.43 -8.06 -4.65
N ARG A 41 -4.46 -8.42 -3.80
CA ARG A 41 -3.89 -9.77 -3.76
C ARG A 41 -3.70 -10.35 -2.36
N LEU A 42 -3.94 -9.56 -1.30
CA LEU A 42 -3.63 -9.92 0.09
C LEU A 42 -2.18 -10.38 0.28
N GLU A 43 -1.28 -9.83 -0.55
CA GLU A 43 0.15 -10.13 -0.52
C GLU A 43 0.85 -9.18 0.46
N LEU A 44 1.65 -9.77 1.35
CA LEU A 44 2.51 -9.04 2.29
C LEU A 44 3.76 -8.54 1.59
N ARG A 45 4.11 -7.27 1.82
CA ARG A 45 5.33 -6.67 1.29
C ARG A 45 6.05 -5.84 2.33
N LEU A 46 7.36 -5.72 2.17
CA LEU A 46 8.20 -4.87 3.01
C LEU A 46 8.58 -3.62 2.23
N ILE A 47 8.47 -2.46 2.88
CA ILE A 47 9.03 -1.23 2.34
C ILE A 47 10.52 -1.17 2.69
N VAL A 48 11.39 -1.06 1.68
CA VAL A 48 12.83 -0.87 1.84
C VAL A 48 13.26 0.46 1.22
N ARG A 49 14.47 0.90 1.52
CA ARG A 49 15.06 2.12 0.97
C ARG A 49 16.37 1.78 0.25
N SER A 50 16.53 2.20 -1.00
CA SER A 50 17.81 2.09 -1.70
C SER A 50 18.86 3.02 -1.10
N PRO A 51 20.15 2.81 -1.40
CA PRO A 51 21.22 3.73 -0.99
C PRO A 51 20.99 5.20 -1.42
N GLN A 52 20.29 5.41 -2.54
CA GLN A 52 19.95 6.74 -3.08
C GLN A 52 18.73 7.38 -2.38
N GLY A 53 18.09 6.68 -1.45
CA GLY A 53 16.97 7.21 -0.66
C GLY A 53 15.57 6.89 -1.20
N THR A 54 15.48 6.21 -2.35
CA THR A 54 14.21 5.81 -2.97
C THR A 54 13.57 4.66 -2.19
N LEU A 55 12.26 4.69 -2.00
CA LEU A 55 11.52 3.61 -1.34
C LEU A 55 11.01 2.59 -2.35
N PHE A 56 11.09 1.30 -1.98
CA PHE A 56 10.62 0.17 -2.77
C PHE A 56 9.71 -0.71 -1.94
N ALA A 57 8.72 -1.34 -2.56
CA ALA A 57 8.04 -2.50 -1.98
C ALA A 57 8.68 -3.76 -2.55
N ILE A 58 9.15 -4.62 -1.66
CA ILE A 58 9.68 -5.93 -2.00
C ILE A 58 8.73 -7.03 -1.49
N ASP A 59 8.61 -8.09 -2.27
CA ASP A 59 7.96 -9.32 -1.85
C ASP A 59 8.82 -10.08 -0.83
N PRO A 60 8.27 -11.07 -0.10
CA PRO A 60 9.02 -11.85 0.89
C PRO A 60 10.23 -12.62 0.33
N ASP A 61 10.21 -12.90 -0.98
CA ASP A 61 11.30 -13.53 -1.73
C ASP A 61 12.42 -12.54 -2.14
N GLY A 62 12.20 -11.23 -1.96
CA GLY A 62 13.16 -10.18 -2.27
C GLY A 62 12.94 -9.49 -3.62
N ASP A 63 11.92 -9.90 -4.39
CA ASP A 63 11.64 -9.29 -5.69
C ASP A 63 11.06 -7.87 -5.56
N ILE A 64 11.57 -6.95 -6.37
CA ILE A 64 11.10 -5.56 -6.42
C ILE A 64 9.82 -5.48 -7.23
N ARG A 65 8.74 -4.97 -6.63
CA ARG A 65 7.44 -4.80 -7.31
C ARG A 65 7.07 -3.36 -7.62
N CYS A 66 7.53 -2.43 -6.81
CA CYS A 66 7.08 -1.05 -6.89
C CYS A 66 8.16 -0.07 -6.41
N GLU A 67 8.38 1.00 -7.17
CA GLU A 67 9.37 2.05 -6.89
C GLU A 67 8.68 3.40 -6.67
N GLY A 68 9.04 4.06 -5.56
CA GLY A 68 8.64 5.43 -5.27
C GLY A 68 7.30 5.56 -4.55
N GLN A 69 7.23 6.60 -3.71
CA GLN A 69 6.09 6.94 -2.85
C GLN A 69 4.78 7.12 -3.62
N ILE A 70 4.83 7.73 -4.79
CA ILE A 70 3.65 7.97 -5.64
C ILE A 70 3.05 6.65 -6.14
N LYS A 71 3.86 5.66 -6.51
CA LYS A 71 3.35 4.37 -6.99
C LYS A 71 2.69 3.55 -5.88
N PHE A 72 3.03 3.81 -4.63
CA PHE A 72 2.30 3.23 -3.50
C PHE A 72 0.91 3.86 -3.29
N ARG A 73 0.62 5.02 -3.87
CA ARG A 73 -0.73 5.62 -3.80
C ARG A 73 -1.67 5.00 -4.82
N TYR A 74 -1.16 4.65 -6.00
CA TYR A 74 -1.96 4.09 -7.09
C TYR A 74 -2.31 2.62 -6.89
N ASN A 75 -1.40 1.87 -6.28
CA ASN A 75 -1.68 0.52 -5.83
C ASN A 75 -2.21 0.65 -4.41
N THR A 76 -3.43 0.20 -4.14
CA THR A 76 -4.08 0.24 -2.81
C THR A 76 -3.30 -0.60 -1.79
N TYR A 77 -2.20 -0.02 -1.29
CA TYR A 77 -1.42 -0.61 -0.21
C TYR A 77 -1.90 -0.05 1.12
N ARG A 78 -2.02 -0.95 2.09
CA ARG A 78 -2.34 -0.61 3.47
C ARG A 78 -1.17 -0.95 4.36
N LYS A 79 -0.75 -0.02 5.19
CA LYS A 79 0.22 -0.31 6.25
C LYS A 79 -0.43 -1.18 7.32
N ILE A 80 0.20 -2.31 7.62
CA ILE A 80 -0.29 -3.28 8.62
C ILE A 80 0.65 -3.44 9.82
N GLY A 81 1.83 -2.81 9.80
CA GLY A 81 2.74 -2.78 10.93
C GLY A 81 4.16 -2.37 10.55
N ARG A 82 5.11 -2.65 11.45
CA ARG A 82 6.55 -2.50 11.19
C ARG A 82 7.28 -3.81 11.35
N LEU A 83 8.29 -4.07 10.51
CA LEU A 83 9.07 -5.31 10.52
C LEU A 83 9.59 -5.67 11.91
N ARG A 84 10.08 -4.67 12.67
CA ARG A 84 10.56 -4.84 14.05
C ARG A 84 9.54 -5.48 15.00
N GLU A 85 8.24 -5.28 14.76
CA GLU A 85 7.16 -5.85 15.59
C GLU A 85 6.96 -7.32 15.30
N TYR A 86 7.20 -7.75 14.06
CA TYR A 86 7.15 -9.15 13.64
C TYR A 86 8.39 -9.92 14.10
N LEU A 87 9.57 -9.30 14.06
CA LEU A 87 10.81 -9.89 14.59
C LEU A 87 10.76 -10.15 16.10
N LYS A 88 10.05 -9.30 16.86
CA LYS A 88 9.87 -9.47 18.31
C LYS A 88 8.92 -10.60 18.71
N LYS A 89 8.05 -11.04 17.79
CA LYS A 89 7.08 -12.12 18.03
C LYS A 89 7.62 -13.50 17.65
N GLY A 90 8.80 -13.57 17.03
CA GLY A 90 9.45 -14.81 16.58
C GLY A 90 10.47 -15.38 17.57
N ASN A 91 10.55 -14.86 18.80
CA ASN A 91 11.37 -15.38 19.90
C ASN A 91 10.49 -15.75 21.09
#